data_AF-A0A7C0V3J1-F1
#
_entry.id   AF-A0A7C0V3J1-F1
#
_cell.length_a   1.000
_cell.length_b   1.000
_cell.length_c   1.000
_cell.angle_alpha   90.00
_cell.angle_beta   90.00
_cell.angle_gamma   90.00
#
_symmetry.space_group_name_H-M   'P 1'
#
loop_
_entity.id
_entity.type
_entity.pdbx_description
1 polymer ?
#
loop_
_entity_poly.entity_id
_entity_poly.type
_entity_poly.pdbx_seq_one_letter_code
_entity_poly.pdbx_strand_id
1 'polypeptide(L)'
;MFFRENKPKEGNKVSQDRYYLLYELFQSISSTLEPKEALNLIIDAAVKITGATSGSLILVDWEKQILNIEISRGFVKHIGDIKLRVGEGITGWVAKTGQPVLVRDVSKDPRYVQVKEDTFSQSWLSH
;
A
#
# COMPACT_ATOMS: atom_id res chain seq x y z
N MET A 1 -25.29 -54.04 -2.78
CA MET A 1 -25.74 -52.64 -2.94
C MET A 1 -24.90 -51.79 -2.00
N PHE A 2 -23.83 -51.16 -2.51
CA PHE A 2 -22.88 -50.38 -1.70
C PHE A 2 -23.19 -48.90 -1.87
N PHE A 3 -23.62 -48.25 -0.78
CA PHE A 3 -23.69 -46.79 -0.71
C PHE A 3 -22.27 -46.24 -0.56
N ARG A 4 -21.85 -45.41 -1.51
CA ARG A 4 -20.58 -44.70 -1.48
C ARG A 4 -20.88 -43.27 -1.03
N GLU A 5 -20.62 -42.98 0.24
CA GLU A 5 -20.66 -41.61 0.76
C GLU A 5 -19.52 -40.80 0.12
N ASN A 6 -19.90 -39.79 -0.68
CA ASN A 6 -18.96 -38.77 -1.14
C ASN A 6 -18.67 -37.82 0.01
N LYS A 7 -17.50 -37.98 0.66
CA LYS A 7 -16.98 -36.95 1.56
C LYS A 7 -16.68 -35.67 0.76
N PRO A 8 -17.14 -34.49 1.20
CA PRO A 8 -16.82 -33.23 0.54
C PRO A 8 -15.32 -32.94 0.66
N LYS A 9 -14.72 -32.52 -0.47
CA LYS A 9 -13.31 -32.15 -0.59
C LYS A 9 -13.00 -30.96 0.33
N GLU A 10 -11.94 -31.05 1.12
CA GLU A 10 -11.41 -30.05 2.08
C GLU A 10 -10.90 -28.73 1.44
N GLY A 11 -11.43 -28.32 0.28
CA GLY A 11 -10.90 -27.22 -0.52
C GLY A 11 -11.45 -25.83 -0.24
N ASN A 12 -12.27 -25.60 0.80
CA ASN A 12 -13.07 -24.36 0.88
C ASN A 12 -12.96 -23.52 2.17
N LYS A 13 -12.24 -23.96 3.21
CA LYS A 13 -12.14 -23.18 4.47
C LYS A 13 -11.23 -21.94 4.34
N VAL A 14 -10.04 -22.10 3.76
CA VAL A 14 -9.03 -21.03 3.66
C VAL A 14 -9.51 -19.82 2.84
N SER A 15 -10.32 -20.04 1.81
CA SER A 15 -10.89 -18.98 0.97
C SER A 15 -12.03 -18.22 1.66
N GLN A 16 -12.82 -18.90 2.50
CA GLN A 16 -13.89 -18.27 3.28
C GLN A 16 -13.31 -17.44 4.42
N ASP A 17 -12.30 -17.94 5.14
CA ASP A 17 -11.66 -17.22 6.24
C ASP A 17 -11.04 -15.89 5.77
N ARG A 18 -10.41 -15.88 4.59
CA ARG A 18 -9.89 -14.65 3.97
C ARG A 18 -11.00 -13.67 3.58
N TYR A 19 -12.14 -14.17 3.12
CA TYR A 19 -13.28 -13.34 2.77
C TYR A 19 -13.91 -12.70 4.01
N TYR A 20 -14.06 -13.47 5.09
CA TYR A 20 -14.54 -12.96 6.38
C TYR A 20 -13.60 -11.90 6.97
N LEU A 21 -12.28 -12.15 6.93
CA LEU A 21 -11.28 -11.15 7.35
C LEU A 21 -11.40 -9.85 6.55
N LEU A 22 -11.53 -9.95 5.22
CA LEU A 22 -11.69 -8.77 4.36
C LEU A 22 -12.98 -8.01 4.68
N TYR A 23 -14.08 -8.73 4.92
CA TYR A 23 -15.38 -8.14 5.23
C TYR A 23 -15.39 -7.44 6.61
N GLU A 24 -14.85 -8.07 7.65
CA GLU A 24 -14.73 -7.45 8.98
C GLU A 24 -13.87 -6.19 8.94
N LEU A 25 -12.76 -6.24 8.20
CA LEU A 25 -11.90 -5.07 7.99
C LEU A 25 -12.66 -3.92 7.31
N PHE A 26 -13.42 -4.23 6.25
CA PHE A 26 -14.23 -3.23 5.55
C PHE A 26 -15.27 -2.58 6.46
N GLN A 27 -15.92 -3.36 7.32
CA GLN A 27 -16.88 -2.83 8.29
C GLN A 27 -16.22 -1.95 9.34
N SER A 28 -15.06 -2.35 9.87
CA SER A 28 -14.28 -1.54 10.81
C SER A 28 -13.89 -0.20 10.18
N ILE A 29 -13.38 -0.22 8.94
CA ILE A 29 -12.98 0.98 8.19
C ILE A 29 -14.18 1.91 7.96
N SER A 30 -15.33 1.35 7.57
CA SER A 30 -16.53 2.13 7.23
C SER A 30 -17.22 2.74 8.46
N SER A 31 -16.99 2.17 9.65
CA SER A 31 -17.52 2.66 10.92
C SER A 31 -16.72 3.82 11.53
N THR A 32 -15.52 4.06 11.01
CA THR A 32 -14.60 5.07 11.51
C THR A 32 -14.96 6.46 10.95
N LEU A 33 -15.23 7.42 11.83
CA LEU A 33 -15.51 8.82 11.47
C LEU A 33 -14.23 9.64 11.21
N GLU A 34 -13.07 9.12 11.59
CA GLU A 34 -11.77 9.77 11.39
C GLU A 34 -10.98 9.19 10.20
N PRO A 35 -10.74 9.98 9.13
CA PRO A 35 -10.02 9.49 7.94
C PRO A 35 -8.67 8.84 8.24
N LYS A 36 -7.95 9.34 9.25
CA LYS A 36 -6.63 8.83 9.63
C LYS A 36 -6.71 7.42 10.23
N GLU A 37 -7.71 7.14 11.06
CA GLU A 37 -7.92 5.82 11.64
C GLU A 37 -8.27 4.80 10.55
N ALA A 38 -9.13 5.18 9.59
CA ALA A 38 -9.47 4.33 8.44
C ALA A 38 -8.24 3.95 7.61
N LEU A 39 -7.38 4.91 7.29
CA LEU A 39 -6.13 4.66 6.54
C LEU A 39 -5.16 3.73 7.30
N ASN A 40 -5.11 3.84 8.65
CA ASN A 40 -4.32 2.93 9.47
C ASN A 40 -4.84 1.49 9.37
N LEU A 41 -6.15 1.30 9.51
CA LEU A 41 -6.77 -0.02 9.37
C LEU A 41 -6.53 -0.63 7.99
N ILE A 42 -6.61 0.18 6.92
CA ILE A 42 -6.36 -0.27 5.54
C ILE A 42 -4.93 -0.79 5.37
N ILE A 43 -3.91 -0.07 5.84
CA ILE A 43 -2.53 -0.51 5.65
C ILE A 43 -2.20 -1.75 6.49
N ASP A 44 -2.74 -1.82 7.71
CA ASP A 44 -2.56 -2.98 8.61
C ASP A 44 -3.19 -4.24 8.00
N ALA A 45 -4.39 -4.11 7.44
CA ALA A 45 -5.04 -5.16 6.66
C ALA A 45 -4.20 -5.59 5.45
N ALA A 46 -3.76 -4.64 4.63
CA ALA A 46 -3.03 -4.92 3.40
C ALA A 46 -1.73 -5.68 3.66
N VAL A 47 -0.94 -5.23 4.65
CA VAL A 47 0.31 -5.89 5.06
C VAL A 47 0.03 -7.31 5.55
N LYS A 48 -0.99 -7.49 6.41
CA LYS A 48 -1.38 -8.81 6.94
C LYS A 48 -1.83 -9.79 5.84
N ILE A 49 -2.68 -9.34 4.92
CA ILE A 49 -3.27 -10.19 3.86
C ILE A 49 -2.21 -10.60 2.83
N THR A 50 -1.32 -9.68 2.48
CA THR A 50 -0.26 -9.93 1.49
C THR A 50 0.94 -10.67 2.08
N GLY A 51 1.12 -10.65 3.40
CA GLY A 51 2.31 -11.19 4.06
C GLY A 51 3.57 -10.34 3.78
N ALA A 52 3.40 -9.08 3.37
CA ALA A 52 4.51 -8.18 3.13
C ALA A 52 5.25 -7.85 4.44
N THR A 53 6.56 -7.65 4.36
CA THR A 53 7.37 -7.21 5.52
C THR A 53 7.14 -5.74 5.87
N SER A 54 6.71 -4.95 4.89
CA SER A 54 6.52 -3.50 5.00
C SER A 54 5.48 -3.01 4.01
N GLY A 55 4.86 -1.87 4.30
CA GLY A 55 3.90 -1.22 3.41
C GLY A 55 3.68 0.24 3.78
N SER A 56 3.38 1.07 2.79
CA SER A 56 3.08 2.49 2.98
C SER A 56 1.85 2.92 2.20
N LEU A 57 1.08 3.85 2.76
CA LEU A 57 -0.02 4.52 2.11
C LEU A 57 0.40 5.95 1.77
N ILE A 58 0.20 6.33 0.52
CA ILE A 58 0.69 7.58 -0.05
C ILE A 58 -0.50 8.33 -0.64
N LEU A 59 -0.68 9.58 -0.25
CA LEU A 59 -1.67 10.48 -0.82
C LEU A 59 -1.04 11.42 -1.84
N VAL A 60 -1.76 11.66 -2.93
CA VAL A 60 -1.34 12.58 -3.98
C VAL A 60 -1.93 13.96 -3.69
N ASP A 61 -1.08 14.97 -3.57
CA ASP A 61 -1.48 16.38 -3.65
C ASP A 61 -1.40 16.79 -5.13
N TRP A 62 -2.56 16.83 -5.80
CA TRP A 62 -2.65 17.13 -7.22
C TRP A 62 -2.37 18.59 -7.56
N GLU A 63 -2.58 19.51 -6.63
CA GLU A 63 -2.26 20.93 -6.84
C GLU A 63 -0.75 21.13 -6.90
N LYS A 64 -0.02 20.48 -5.98
CA LYS A 64 1.44 20.58 -5.90
C LYS A 64 2.19 19.51 -6.70
N GLN A 65 1.48 18.52 -7.24
CA GLN A 65 2.05 17.36 -7.95
C GLN A 65 3.07 16.58 -7.10
N ILE A 66 2.82 16.45 -5.80
CA ILE A 66 3.68 15.73 -4.85
C ILE A 66 2.96 14.53 -4.23
N LEU A 67 3.77 13.57 -3.79
CA LEU A 67 3.36 12.36 -3.09
C LEU A 67 3.73 12.50 -1.62
N ASN A 68 2.73 12.43 -0.74
CA ASN A 68 2.90 12.51 0.71
C ASN A 68 2.72 11.11 1.31
N ILE A 69 3.72 10.63 2.04
CA ILE A 69 3.62 9.36 2.76
C ILE A 69 2.86 9.62 4.07
N GLU A 70 1.58 9.28 4.10
CA GLU A 70 0.74 9.50 5.28
C GLU A 70 0.98 8.42 6.34
N ILE A 71 1.17 7.17 5.91
CA ILE A 71 1.28 6.03 6.82
C ILE A 71 2.31 5.04 6.29
N SER A 72 3.10 4.47 7.20
CA SER A 72 4.05 3.40 6.88
C SER A 72 4.08 2.34 7.99
N ARG A 73 4.47 1.11 7.62
CA ARG A 73 4.61 -0.07 8.48
C ARG A 73 5.85 -0.87 8.08
N GLY A 74 6.57 -1.40 9.06
CA GLY A 74 7.68 -2.34 8.83
C GLY A 74 8.96 -1.71 8.27
N PHE A 75 9.07 -0.37 8.25
CA PHE A 75 10.31 0.32 7.87
C PHE A 75 11.15 0.63 9.12
N VAL A 76 12.47 0.36 9.04
CA VAL A 76 13.42 0.64 10.14
C VAL A 76 13.70 2.14 10.28
N LYS A 77 13.63 2.89 9.17
CA LYS A 77 13.81 4.34 9.12
C LYS A 77 12.47 5.03 8.94
N HIS A 78 12.35 6.23 9.50
CA HIS A 78 11.23 7.11 9.20
C HIS A 78 11.26 7.49 7.72
N ILE A 79 10.18 7.19 6.99
CA ILE A 79 10.05 7.51 5.57
C ILE A 79 9.07 8.66 5.32
N GLY A 80 8.45 9.25 6.34
CA GLY A 80 7.45 10.31 6.17
C GLY A 80 8.00 11.58 5.52
N ASP A 81 9.31 11.82 5.63
CA ASP A 81 9.97 13.00 5.05
C ASP A 81 10.34 12.82 3.57
N ILE A 82 10.15 11.61 3.02
CA ILE A 82 10.37 11.32 1.61
C ILE A 82 9.37 12.11 0.77
N LYS A 83 9.89 12.97 -0.10
CA LYS A 83 9.08 13.70 -1.08
C LYS A 83 9.39 13.20 -2.48
N LEU A 84 8.37 12.65 -3.13
CA LEU A 84 8.40 12.26 -4.54
C LEU A 84 7.40 13.10 -5.33
N ARG A 85 7.68 13.35 -6.61
CA ARG A 85 6.71 13.97 -7.51
C ARG A 85 5.87 12.93 -8.26
N VAL A 86 4.72 13.35 -8.75
CA VAL A 86 3.95 12.56 -9.71
C VAL A 86 4.82 12.30 -10.95
N GLY A 87 4.87 11.03 -11.39
CA GLY A 87 5.73 10.56 -12.48
C GLY A 87 7.18 10.23 -12.08
N GLU A 88 7.60 10.49 -10.85
CA GLU A 88 8.95 10.19 -10.36
C GLU A 88 9.01 8.84 -9.65
N GLY A 89 10.01 8.03 -9.99
CA GLY A 89 10.11 6.69 -9.42
C GLY A 89 9.01 5.74 -9.91
N ILE A 90 9.03 4.51 -9.39
CA ILE A 90 7.96 3.53 -9.62
C ILE A 90 6.64 4.04 -9.03
N THR A 91 6.67 4.57 -7.81
CA THR A 91 5.49 5.09 -7.11
C THR A 91 4.84 6.26 -7.85
N GLY A 92 5.63 7.25 -8.30
CA GLY A 92 5.10 8.38 -9.05
C GLY A 92 4.60 7.98 -10.44
N TRP A 93 5.20 6.98 -11.08
CA TRP A 93 4.66 6.43 -12.31
C TRP A 93 3.28 5.79 -12.10
N VAL A 94 3.09 5.02 -11.02
CA VAL A 94 1.78 4.46 -10.65
C VAL A 94 0.78 5.59 -10.38
N ALA A 95 1.17 6.61 -9.60
CA ALA A 95 0.32 7.76 -9.33
C ALA A 95 -0.12 8.48 -10.62
N LYS A 96 0.79 8.64 -11.59
CA LYS A 96 0.51 9.28 -12.88
C LYS A 96 -0.43 8.46 -13.78
N THR A 97 -0.27 7.14 -13.79
CA THR A 97 -0.94 6.26 -14.76
C THR A 97 -2.19 5.59 -14.22
N GLY A 98 -2.32 5.49 -12.88
CA GLY A 98 -3.35 4.70 -12.22
C GLY A 98 -3.18 3.19 -12.39
N GLN A 99 -2.07 2.73 -12.99
CA GLN A 99 -1.86 1.31 -13.29
C GLN A 99 -1.03 0.64 -12.18
N PRO A 100 -1.54 -0.44 -11.55
CA PRO A 100 -0.78 -1.18 -10.56
C PRO A 100 0.40 -1.90 -11.20
N VAL A 101 1.49 -2.08 -10.45
CA VAL A 101 2.69 -2.80 -10.91
C VAL A 101 3.28 -3.66 -9.81
N LEU A 102 3.68 -4.88 -10.17
CA LEU A 102 4.47 -5.76 -9.31
C LEU A 102 5.89 -5.84 -9.86
N VAL A 103 6.86 -5.30 -9.13
CA VAL A 103 8.27 -5.30 -9.51
C VAL A 103 9.03 -6.26 -8.61
N ARG A 104 9.64 -7.31 -9.20
CA ARG A 104 10.36 -8.34 -8.43
C ARG A 104 11.67 -7.83 -7.83
N ASP A 105 12.36 -6.97 -8.56
CA ASP A 105 13.62 -6.36 -8.15
C ASP A 105 13.61 -4.91 -8.61
N VAL A 106 13.36 -4.00 -7.67
CA VAL A 106 13.23 -2.57 -7.97
C VAL A 106 14.53 -1.98 -8.51
N SER A 107 15.71 -2.50 -8.13
CA SER A 107 17.00 -1.97 -8.59
C SER A 107 17.23 -2.13 -10.09
N LYS A 108 16.50 -3.04 -10.74
CA LYS A 108 16.58 -3.32 -12.18
C LYS A 108 15.48 -2.63 -12.98
N ASP A 109 14.53 -1.98 -12.32
CA ASP A 109 13.46 -1.27 -13.02
C ASP A 109 13.99 0.11 -13.48
N PRO A 110 13.87 0.47 -14.77
CA PRO A 110 14.36 1.76 -15.26
C PRO A 110 13.63 2.96 -14.65
N ARG A 111 12.44 2.75 -14.05
CA ARG A 111 11.70 3.79 -13.33
C ARG A 111 12.19 3.92 -11.89
N TYR A 112 13.09 3.07 -11.42
CA TYR A 112 13.56 3.12 -10.05
C TYR A 112 14.39 4.37 -9.80
N VAL A 113 13.98 5.11 -8.77
CA VAL A 113 14.72 6.25 -8.25
C VAL A 113 15.01 5.91 -6.80
N GLN A 114 16.30 5.96 -6.44
CA GLN A 114 16.69 5.88 -5.05
C GLN A 114 16.27 7.20 -4.39
N VAL A 115 15.34 7.11 -3.45
CA VAL A 115 14.93 8.28 -2.67
C VAL A 115 16.14 8.77 -1.88
N LYS A 116 16.54 10.01 -2.14
CA LYS A 116 17.50 10.72 -1.29
C LYS A 116 16.75 11.41 -0.16
N GLU A 117 17.31 11.39 1.05
CA GLU A 117 16.91 12.24 2.17
C GLU A 117 17.30 13.70 1.83
N ASP A 118 16.75 14.26 0.75
CA ASP A 118 17.08 15.63 0.35
C ASP A 118 16.32 16.59 1.26
N THR A 119 17.07 17.11 2.24
CA THR A 119 16.74 18.28 3.03
C THR A 119 16.46 19.43 2.07
N PHE A 120 15.19 19.70 1.77
CA PHE A 120 14.76 20.97 1.15
C PHE A 120 14.85 22.09 2.20
N SER A 121 16.04 22.30 2.76
CA SER A 121 16.40 23.55 3.42
C SER A 121 17.10 24.40 2.37
N GLN A 122 16.44 25.50 1.99
CA GLN A 122 17.00 26.63 1.23
C GLN A 122 17.12 26.55 -0.30
N SER A 123 16.01 26.34 -1.03
CA SER A 123 15.93 26.90 -2.40
C SER A 123 14.50 27.13 -2.87
N TRP A 124 13.76 27.99 -2.15
CA TRP A 124 12.54 28.62 -2.67
C TRP A 124 12.65 30.15 -2.52
N LEU A 125 13.75 30.75 -3.00
CA LEU A 125 13.85 32.17 -3.28
C LEU A 125 14.86 32.38 -4.42
N SER A 126 14.37 32.28 -5.65
CA SER A 126 14.84 33.03 -6.84
C SER A 126 14.24 32.38 -8.08
N HIS A 127 13.13 32.91 -8.58
CA HIS A 127 13.07 33.90 -9.65
C HIS A 127 11.61 34.29 -9.89
#